data_AF-A0A1J8QUQ4-F1
#
_entry.id   AF-A0A1J8QUQ4-F1
#
_cell.length_a   1.000
_cell.length_b   1.000
_cell.length_c   1.000
_cell.angle_alpha   90.00
_cell.angle_beta   90.00
_cell.angle_gamma   90.00
#
_symmetry.space_group_name_H-M   'P 1'
#
loop_
_entity.id
_entity.type
_entity.pdbx_description
1 polymer ?
#
loop_
_entity_poly.entity_id
_entity_poly.type
_entity_poly.pdbx_seq_one_letter_code
_entity_poly.pdbx_strand_id
1 'polypeptide(L)'
;MMASKASIEQGTLALAQLPTHTIFIRLRRLSRYSSLRIKYAYSFDRRLRVFFQRLINGVVSNRSVADLKQLCDLISGFPVLELCALHPVFYIHLEPECIPAESTPDATTNIGLAWWSFVGIIAICDKIITGAPGEEARQYLIAAWPRSVAPWLVFFHSQFIMRRARYRPVDRKLAIKLVASMLHHGADVGGTRGLLTASPLLYRPIAELWFIAIKTKDKNVLFITHALPDDSKADRVTPFRAIMAILAAEYLSYPTFVTTILEVAGGISTLTSAALQYVKSVRSMAWDPVIFSTSPHMVIAALLHCVKFIIRTSEYSAAIREQYILRQSVKEIFLTLRDMQLLLRTTGSIEHMLRALLGSILHYFSTAFNKGDDAVSVLYQALRSHAFETTLLMVQYTSRPLAYEVDINTWITEFLLILSNYTIYDKILTYSLKHLDDLSSAVDPIARQDTIIWERWVLLKQYIPACVGFRSREEVMRRPSPNEKGWLLRVSQISFCGFCTD
;
A
#
# COMPACT_ATOMS: atom_id res chain seq x y z
N MET A 1 21.05 54.39 -10.78
CA MET A 1 22.16 54.72 -11.71
C MET A 1 23.47 54.35 -11.00
N MET A 2 24.25 53.45 -11.62
CA MET A 2 25.66 53.13 -11.34
C MET A 2 26.10 52.75 -9.90
N ALA A 3 26.02 51.46 -9.59
CA ALA A 3 27.01 50.71 -8.79
C ALA A 3 26.69 49.19 -8.89
N SER A 4 26.85 48.58 -10.07
CA SER A 4 26.43 47.17 -10.32
C SER A 4 27.32 46.41 -11.31
N LYS A 5 28.60 46.75 -11.45
CA LYS A 5 29.47 46.01 -12.40
C LYS A 5 30.86 45.60 -11.92
N ALA A 6 31.34 46.03 -10.75
CA ALA A 6 32.71 45.69 -10.32
C ALA A 6 32.82 44.50 -9.33
N SER A 7 31.71 44.02 -8.75
CA SER A 7 31.74 42.92 -7.76
C SER A 7 31.40 41.53 -8.33
N ILE A 8 30.97 41.43 -9.59
CA ILE A 8 30.57 40.16 -10.21
C ILE A 8 31.75 39.55 -11.00
N GLU A 9 32.73 40.34 -11.42
CA GLU A 9 33.86 39.84 -12.23
C GLU A 9 35.01 39.22 -11.41
N GLN A 10 35.05 39.40 -10.09
CA GLN A 10 36.00 38.70 -9.20
C GLN A 10 35.44 37.40 -8.58
N GLY A 11 34.12 37.18 -8.63
CA GLY A 11 33.49 35.91 -8.22
C GLY A 11 33.34 34.89 -9.36
N THR A 12 33.43 35.32 -10.61
CA THR A 12 33.10 34.51 -11.80
C THR A 12 34.33 33.90 -12.50
N LEU A 13 35.54 34.28 -12.08
CA LEU A 13 36.81 33.72 -12.58
C LEU A 13 37.44 32.66 -11.66
N ALA A 14 36.82 32.34 -10.52
CA ALA A 14 37.28 31.30 -9.58
C ALA A 14 36.53 29.96 -9.68
N LEU A 15 35.55 29.82 -10.58
CA LEU A 15 34.77 28.59 -10.80
C LEU A 15 35.08 27.88 -12.13
N ALA A 16 36.07 28.36 -12.89
CA ALA A 16 36.42 27.79 -14.20
C ALA A 16 37.66 26.87 -14.20
N GLN A 17 38.33 26.64 -13.06
CA GLN A 17 39.53 25.81 -13.02
C GLN A 17 39.66 25.05 -11.70
N LEU A 18 38.88 23.97 -11.53
CA LEU A 18 39.19 22.88 -10.59
C LEU A 18 38.64 21.57 -11.18
N PRO A 19 39.39 20.47 -11.08
CA PRO A 19 40.08 19.99 -12.26
C PRO A 19 39.68 18.55 -12.62
N THR A 20 39.99 18.17 -13.86
CA THR A 20 40.13 16.80 -14.37
C THR A 20 40.88 15.85 -13.42
N HIS A 21 41.61 16.40 -12.44
CA HIS A 21 42.25 15.72 -11.32
C HIS A 21 41.29 15.06 -10.31
N THR A 22 40.07 15.54 -10.11
CA THR A 22 39.10 14.88 -9.20
C THR A 22 38.51 13.62 -9.85
N ILE A 23 38.34 13.64 -11.18
CA ILE A 23 37.99 12.47 -11.99
C ILE A 23 39.17 11.49 -12.04
N PHE A 24 40.41 11.96 -12.14
CA PHE A 24 41.60 11.09 -12.07
C PHE A 24 41.87 10.51 -10.66
N ILE A 25 41.49 11.22 -9.58
CA ILE A 25 41.59 10.71 -8.20
C ILE A 25 40.43 9.75 -7.88
N ARG A 26 39.21 9.97 -8.43
CA ARG A 26 38.11 8.99 -8.35
C ARG A 26 38.35 7.77 -9.24
N LEU A 27 38.92 7.93 -10.44
CA LEU A 27 39.35 6.83 -11.30
C LEU A 27 40.60 6.13 -10.75
N ARG A 28 41.52 6.80 -10.03
CA ARG A 28 42.61 6.14 -9.26
C ARG A 28 42.10 5.46 -7.98
N ARG A 29 41.04 5.98 -7.35
CA ARG A 29 40.33 5.22 -6.30
C ARG A 29 39.64 4.00 -6.91
N LEU A 30 39.03 4.12 -8.09
CA LEU A 30 38.46 3.00 -8.85
C LEU A 30 39.54 2.05 -9.42
N SER A 31 40.74 2.52 -9.72
CA SER A 31 41.89 1.66 -10.08
C SER A 31 42.53 1.01 -8.84
N ARG A 32 42.24 1.53 -7.64
CA ARG A 32 42.45 0.82 -6.37
C ARG A 32 41.25 -0.09 -6.02
N TYR A 33 40.06 0.15 -6.57
CA TYR A 33 38.94 -0.82 -6.54
C TYR A 33 39.05 -1.91 -7.62
N SER A 34 39.78 -1.70 -8.72
CA SER A 34 40.24 -2.79 -9.60
C SER A 34 41.32 -3.66 -8.93
N SER A 35 41.78 -3.24 -7.74
CA SER A 35 42.48 -4.07 -6.77
C SER A 35 41.60 -4.48 -5.58
N LEU A 36 40.27 -4.59 -5.77
CA LEU A 36 39.48 -5.59 -5.03
C LEU A 36 40.06 -6.97 -5.36
N ARG A 37 41.19 -7.30 -4.72
CA ARG A 37 41.38 -8.67 -4.28
C ARG A 37 40.15 -8.95 -3.43
N ILE A 38 39.17 -9.62 -4.03
CA ILE A 38 38.08 -10.27 -3.34
C ILE A 38 38.76 -11.17 -2.31
N LYS A 39 38.96 -10.62 -1.11
CA LYS A 39 39.67 -11.22 0.01
C LYS A 39 38.61 -11.79 0.96
N TYR A 40 37.64 -12.48 0.39
CA TYR A 40 36.73 -13.34 1.12
C TYR A 40 36.90 -14.74 0.55
N ALA A 41 37.29 -15.62 1.47
CA ALA A 41 37.72 -16.97 1.21
C ALA A 41 36.48 -17.85 1.03
N TYR A 42 36.26 -18.36 -0.18
CA TYR A 42 35.75 -19.70 -0.49
C TYR A 42 36.07 -20.00 -1.96
N SER A 43 36.09 -21.28 -2.33
CA SER A 43 36.69 -21.84 -3.55
C SER A 43 36.01 -21.42 -4.87
N PHE A 44 36.12 -20.15 -5.26
CA PHE A 44 35.78 -19.73 -6.62
C PHE A 44 36.83 -20.24 -7.59
N ASP A 45 36.41 -21.02 -8.59
CA ASP A 45 37.24 -21.41 -9.74
C ASP A 45 37.95 -20.17 -10.30
N ARG A 46 39.27 -20.28 -10.53
CA ARG A 46 40.12 -19.22 -11.10
C ARG A 46 39.55 -18.70 -12.41
N ARG A 47 38.87 -19.56 -13.19
CA ARG A 47 38.20 -19.17 -14.44
C ARG A 47 37.02 -18.22 -14.21
N LEU A 48 36.20 -18.49 -13.20
CA LEU A 48 35.08 -17.61 -12.84
C LEU A 48 35.56 -16.23 -12.40
N ARG A 49 36.63 -16.15 -11.58
CA ARG A 49 37.18 -14.86 -11.14
C ARG A 49 37.68 -13.99 -12.28
N VAL A 50 38.40 -14.58 -13.24
CA VAL A 50 38.88 -13.86 -14.43
C VAL A 50 37.71 -13.37 -15.29
N PHE A 51 36.69 -14.20 -15.44
CA PHE A 51 35.47 -13.85 -16.16
C PHE A 51 34.71 -12.70 -15.50
N PHE A 52 34.50 -12.74 -14.18
CA PHE A 52 33.87 -11.66 -13.42
C PHE A 52 34.66 -10.35 -13.52
N GLN A 53 35.99 -10.41 -13.39
CA GLN A 53 36.82 -9.22 -13.53
C GLN A 53 36.71 -8.62 -14.93
N ARG A 54 36.61 -9.45 -15.98
CA ARG A 54 36.37 -8.99 -17.35
C ARG A 54 35.04 -8.25 -17.46
N LEU A 55 33.96 -8.79 -16.89
CA LEU A 55 32.65 -8.14 -16.89
C LEU A 55 32.69 -6.81 -16.14
N ILE A 56 33.24 -6.79 -14.92
CA ILE A 56 33.38 -5.56 -14.12
C ILE A 56 34.17 -4.49 -14.89
N ASN A 57 35.29 -4.87 -15.53
CA ASN A 57 36.08 -3.95 -16.33
C ASN A 57 35.30 -3.45 -17.56
N GLY A 58 34.53 -4.31 -18.23
CA GLY A 58 33.65 -3.92 -19.34
C GLY A 58 32.56 -2.93 -18.92
N VAL A 59 31.98 -3.13 -17.74
CA VAL A 59 30.97 -2.23 -17.16
C VAL A 59 31.59 -0.87 -16.78
N VAL A 60 32.68 -0.88 -16.01
CA VAL A 60 33.26 0.35 -15.44
C VAL A 60 34.03 1.14 -16.49
N SER A 61 34.85 0.49 -17.31
CA SER A 61 35.72 1.18 -18.27
C SER A 61 35.05 1.41 -19.61
N ASN A 62 34.32 0.41 -20.11
CA ASN A 62 33.74 0.45 -21.46
C ASN A 62 32.26 0.84 -21.46
N ARG A 63 31.65 1.08 -20.28
CA ARG A 63 30.22 1.42 -20.14
C ARG A 63 29.31 0.42 -20.85
N SER A 64 29.69 -0.86 -20.84
CA SER A 64 29.01 -1.94 -21.56
C SER A 64 27.72 -2.38 -20.86
N VAL A 65 26.57 -2.10 -21.48
CA VAL A 65 25.26 -2.54 -20.98
C VAL A 65 25.13 -4.07 -21.02
N ALA A 66 25.71 -4.70 -22.05
CA ALA A 66 25.67 -6.16 -22.21
C ALA A 66 26.44 -6.88 -21.09
N ASP A 67 27.62 -6.36 -20.72
CA ASP A 67 28.40 -6.93 -19.61
C ASP A 67 27.68 -6.72 -18.27
N LEU A 68 27.00 -5.58 -18.07
CA LEU A 68 26.22 -5.32 -16.86
C LEU A 68 25.00 -6.23 -16.75
N LYS A 69 24.30 -6.47 -17.87
CA LYS A 69 23.22 -7.44 -17.94
C LYS A 69 23.73 -8.83 -17.58
N GLN A 70 24.81 -9.29 -18.21
CA GLN A 70 25.39 -10.59 -17.94
C GLN A 70 25.84 -10.72 -16.47
N LEU A 71 26.35 -9.64 -15.87
CA LEU A 71 26.64 -9.60 -14.44
C LEU A 71 25.38 -9.80 -13.60
N CYS A 72 24.28 -9.13 -13.92
CA CYS A 72 22.99 -9.28 -13.24
C CYS A 72 22.40 -10.69 -13.38
N ASP A 73 22.57 -11.33 -14.54
CA ASP A 73 22.08 -12.71 -14.75
C ASP A 73 22.81 -13.70 -13.80
N LEU A 74 24.06 -13.40 -13.44
CA LEU A 74 24.91 -14.28 -12.63
C LEU A 74 24.76 -14.10 -11.12
N ILE A 75 24.38 -12.91 -10.64
CA ILE A 75 24.34 -12.61 -9.18
C ILE A 75 23.33 -13.45 -8.39
N SER A 76 22.35 -14.07 -9.06
CA SER A 76 21.37 -14.98 -8.44
C SER A 76 22.05 -16.16 -7.70
N GLY A 77 23.19 -16.65 -8.20
CA GLY A 77 23.92 -17.78 -7.61
C GLY A 77 24.87 -17.47 -6.45
N PHE A 78 25.08 -16.20 -6.09
CA PHE A 78 26.15 -15.79 -5.16
C PHE A 78 25.67 -15.52 -3.72
N PRO A 79 26.48 -15.78 -2.68
CA PRO A 79 26.22 -15.31 -1.32
C PRO A 79 26.15 -13.78 -1.23
N VAL A 80 25.30 -13.24 -0.36
CA VAL A 80 25.09 -11.78 -0.22
C VAL A 80 26.36 -10.99 0.06
N LEU A 81 27.23 -11.51 0.94
CA LEU A 81 28.49 -10.86 1.29
C LEU A 81 29.40 -10.63 0.07
N GLU A 82 29.37 -11.54 -0.90
CA GLU A 82 30.14 -11.40 -2.14
C GLU A 82 29.48 -10.41 -3.10
N LEU A 83 28.14 -10.37 -3.09
CA LEU A 83 27.38 -9.40 -3.87
C LEU A 83 27.52 -7.97 -3.36
N CYS A 84 27.73 -7.77 -2.06
CA CYS A 84 28.02 -6.46 -1.49
C CYS A 84 29.23 -5.79 -2.15
N ALA A 85 30.24 -6.59 -2.57
CA ALA A 85 31.41 -6.08 -3.27
C ALA A 85 31.09 -5.50 -4.66
N LEU A 86 29.93 -5.83 -5.23
CA LEU A 86 29.47 -5.30 -6.52
C LEU A 86 28.68 -4.00 -6.39
N HIS A 87 28.36 -3.52 -5.17
CA HIS A 87 27.65 -2.25 -5.00
C HIS A 87 28.29 -1.09 -5.78
N PRO A 88 29.61 -0.83 -5.67
CA PRO A 88 30.23 0.27 -6.40
C PRO A 88 30.03 0.18 -7.92
N VAL A 89 29.97 -1.04 -8.48
CA VAL A 89 29.74 -1.29 -9.91
C VAL A 89 28.33 -0.87 -10.32
N PHE A 90 27.33 -1.11 -9.48
CA PHE A 90 25.96 -0.69 -9.78
C PHE A 90 25.76 0.83 -9.57
N TYR A 91 26.32 1.40 -8.52
CA TYR A 91 26.06 2.81 -8.16
C TYR A 91 26.82 3.84 -8.98
N ILE A 92 27.95 3.49 -9.60
CA ILE A 92 28.70 4.43 -10.46
C ILE A 92 27.86 4.96 -11.63
N HIS A 93 26.92 4.16 -12.14
CA HIS A 93 26.02 4.56 -13.22
C HIS A 93 24.81 5.35 -12.73
N LEU A 94 24.59 5.39 -11.41
CA LEU A 94 23.50 6.09 -10.76
C LEU A 94 23.94 7.46 -10.22
N GLU A 95 25.17 7.89 -10.49
CA GLU A 95 25.62 9.24 -10.14
C GLU A 95 24.71 10.31 -10.81
N PRO A 96 24.39 11.41 -10.12
CA PRO A 96 23.51 12.47 -10.64
C PRO A 96 23.92 12.99 -12.03
N GLU A 97 25.22 13.08 -12.27
CA GLU A 97 25.83 13.56 -13.51
C GLU A 97 25.53 12.64 -14.71
N CYS A 98 25.14 11.38 -14.46
CA CYS A 98 24.75 10.45 -15.51
C CYS A 98 23.27 10.59 -15.92
N ILE A 99 22.45 11.33 -15.16
CA ILE A 99 21.03 11.50 -15.44
C ILE A 99 20.87 12.46 -16.62
N PRO A 100 20.34 12.01 -17.76
CA PRO A 100 20.08 12.90 -18.88
C PRO A 100 18.88 13.80 -18.57
N ALA A 101 18.82 14.99 -19.18
CA ALA A 101 17.68 15.90 -19.01
C ALA A 101 16.37 15.31 -19.58
N GLU A 102 16.48 14.56 -20.67
CA GLU A 102 15.37 13.90 -21.36
C GLU A 102 15.82 12.58 -21.99
N SER A 103 14.87 11.73 -22.40
CA SER A 103 15.20 10.50 -23.10
C SER A 103 15.44 10.76 -24.59
N THR A 104 16.69 10.62 -25.02
CA THR A 104 17.15 10.75 -26.41
C THR A 104 17.96 9.52 -26.84
N PRO A 105 18.19 9.29 -28.15
CA PRO A 105 19.05 8.21 -28.64
C PRO A 105 20.45 8.22 -28.01
N ASP A 106 21.05 9.38 -27.82
CA ASP A 106 22.39 9.53 -27.23
C ASP A 106 22.43 9.12 -25.75
N ALA A 107 21.31 9.24 -25.05
CA ALA A 107 21.20 8.86 -23.64
C ALA A 107 20.93 7.36 -23.44
N THR A 108 20.73 6.57 -24.49
CA THR A 108 20.32 5.16 -24.43
C THR A 108 21.26 4.32 -23.57
N THR A 109 22.57 4.51 -23.72
CA THR A 109 23.57 3.79 -22.92
C THR A 109 23.44 4.11 -21.43
N ASN A 110 23.26 5.37 -21.05
CA ASN A 110 23.11 5.77 -19.64
C ASN A 110 21.82 5.21 -19.05
N ILE A 111 20.73 5.29 -19.80
CA ILE A 111 19.43 4.74 -19.39
C ILE A 111 19.52 3.23 -19.22
N GLY A 112 20.18 2.52 -20.15
CA GLY A 112 20.40 1.08 -20.08
C GLY A 112 21.28 0.67 -18.89
N LEU A 113 22.37 1.39 -18.62
CA LEU A 113 23.22 1.15 -17.47
C LEU A 113 22.47 1.37 -16.15
N ALA A 114 21.74 2.49 -16.02
CA ALA A 114 20.95 2.77 -14.83
C ALA A 114 19.86 1.71 -14.59
N TRP A 115 19.18 1.28 -15.66
CA TRP A 115 18.19 0.20 -15.60
C TRP A 115 18.78 -1.09 -15.02
N TRP A 116 19.87 -1.58 -15.59
CA TRP A 116 20.48 -2.83 -15.14
C TRP A 116 21.16 -2.68 -13.77
N SER A 117 21.68 -1.50 -13.43
CA SER A 117 22.15 -1.21 -12.07
C SER A 117 21.05 -1.37 -11.04
N PHE A 118 19.83 -0.89 -11.32
CA PHE A 118 18.69 -1.11 -10.43
C PHE A 118 18.30 -2.57 -10.32
N VAL A 119 18.31 -3.33 -11.43
CA VAL A 119 18.07 -4.79 -11.39
C VAL A 119 19.08 -5.48 -10.47
N GLY A 120 20.37 -5.12 -10.59
CA GLY A 120 21.42 -5.64 -9.71
C GLY A 120 21.20 -5.30 -8.24
N ILE A 121 20.83 -4.05 -7.93
CA ILE A 121 20.53 -3.60 -6.57
C ILE A 121 19.32 -4.34 -5.97
N ILE A 122 18.24 -4.52 -6.75
CA ILE A 122 17.05 -5.27 -6.32
C ILE A 122 17.43 -6.69 -5.91
N ALA A 123 18.20 -7.40 -6.75
CA ALA A 123 18.61 -8.77 -6.47
C ALA A 123 19.46 -8.89 -5.19
N ILE A 124 20.25 -7.85 -4.84
CA ILE A 124 20.95 -7.79 -3.56
C ILE A 124 19.96 -7.56 -2.41
N CYS A 125 19.04 -6.62 -2.57
CA CYS A 125 18.01 -6.31 -1.59
C CYS A 125 17.13 -7.52 -1.26
N ASP A 126 16.69 -8.26 -2.28
CA ASP A 126 15.92 -9.51 -2.14
C ASP A 126 16.60 -10.46 -1.16
N LYS A 127 17.90 -10.72 -1.36
CA LYS A 127 18.62 -11.66 -0.51
C LYS A 127 18.76 -11.15 0.93
N ILE A 128 18.94 -9.84 1.13
CA ILE A 128 18.95 -9.22 2.46
C ILE A 128 17.60 -9.37 3.16
N ILE A 129 16.50 -9.13 2.44
CA ILE A 129 15.13 -9.29 2.96
C ILE A 129 14.88 -10.75 3.35
N THR A 130 15.41 -11.72 2.60
CA THR A 130 15.31 -13.15 2.94
C THR A 130 16.19 -13.60 4.13
N GLY A 131 16.87 -12.68 4.82
CA GLY A 131 17.57 -12.97 6.07
C GLY A 131 19.08 -13.14 5.96
N ALA A 132 19.68 -12.86 4.80
CA ALA A 132 21.14 -12.86 4.67
C ALA A 132 21.77 -11.67 5.44
N PRO A 133 22.97 -11.86 6.04
CA PRO A 133 23.70 -10.77 6.66
C PRO A 133 24.08 -9.74 5.60
N GLY A 134 23.74 -8.48 5.82
CA GLY A 134 23.90 -7.44 4.80
C GLY A 134 23.88 -6.01 5.34
N GLU A 135 24.20 -5.79 6.62
CA GLU A 135 24.13 -4.46 7.23
C GLU A 135 24.94 -3.40 6.48
N GLU A 136 26.13 -3.78 5.96
CA GLU A 136 26.94 -2.91 5.12
C GLU A 136 26.25 -2.54 3.80
N ALA A 137 25.59 -3.50 3.15
CA ALA A 137 24.78 -3.26 1.95
C ALA A 137 23.58 -2.37 2.23
N ARG A 138 22.93 -2.56 3.39
CA ARG A 138 21.83 -1.68 3.86
C ARG A 138 22.33 -0.25 4.00
N GLN A 139 23.45 -0.04 4.71
CA GLN A 139 24.04 1.29 4.90
C GLN A 139 24.45 1.93 3.58
N TYR A 140 24.98 1.15 2.63
CA TYR A 140 25.33 1.65 1.31
C TYR A 140 24.09 2.12 0.54
N LEU A 141 23.03 1.31 0.49
CA LEU A 141 21.76 1.70 -0.11
C LEU A 141 21.19 2.95 0.56
N ILE A 142 21.21 2.99 1.89
CA ILE A 142 20.73 4.12 2.67
C ILE A 142 21.45 5.42 2.30
N ALA A 143 22.78 5.37 2.20
CA ALA A 143 23.60 6.52 1.86
C ALA A 143 23.43 6.97 0.40
N ALA A 144 23.32 6.03 -0.54
CA ALA A 144 23.19 6.32 -1.96
C ALA A 144 21.77 6.76 -2.36
N TRP A 145 20.76 6.46 -1.54
CA TRP A 145 19.37 6.64 -1.93
C TRP A 145 19.00 8.07 -2.34
N PRO A 146 19.26 9.12 -1.53
CA PRO A 146 18.76 10.45 -1.83
C PRO A 146 19.46 11.09 -3.03
N ARG A 147 20.74 10.77 -3.23
CA ARG A 147 21.58 11.39 -4.26
C ARG A 147 21.60 10.62 -5.58
N SER A 148 21.53 9.30 -5.54
CA SER A 148 21.71 8.46 -6.73
C SER A 148 20.43 7.75 -7.13
N VAL A 149 19.77 7.06 -6.20
CA VAL A 149 18.60 6.23 -6.52
C VAL A 149 17.36 7.07 -6.82
N ALA A 150 16.95 7.93 -5.88
CA ALA A 150 15.70 8.67 -5.98
C ALA A 150 15.60 9.57 -7.24
N PRO A 151 16.64 10.32 -7.64
CA PRO A 151 16.60 11.13 -8.86
C PRO A 151 16.38 10.31 -10.13
N TRP A 152 17.03 9.15 -10.24
CA TRP A 152 16.82 8.23 -11.36
C TRP A 152 15.42 7.63 -11.35
N LEU A 153 14.86 7.28 -10.18
CA LEU A 153 13.45 6.82 -10.09
C LEU A 153 12.47 7.90 -10.60
N VAL A 154 12.70 9.17 -10.25
CA VAL A 154 11.93 10.31 -10.77
C VAL A 154 12.10 10.46 -12.28
N PHE A 155 13.31 10.27 -12.81
CA PHE A 155 13.57 10.27 -14.25
C PHE A 155 12.78 9.15 -14.96
N PHE A 156 12.91 7.89 -14.53
CA PHE A 156 12.18 6.76 -15.12
C PHE A 156 10.66 6.97 -15.08
N HIS A 157 10.17 7.47 -13.94
CA HIS A 157 8.77 7.81 -13.76
C HIS A 157 8.29 8.89 -14.75
N SER A 158 8.98 10.03 -14.80
CA SER A 158 8.56 11.17 -15.64
C SER A 158 8.65 10.86 -17.14
N GLN A 159 9.72 10.20 -17.58
CA GLN A 159 10.00 9.97 -19.01
C GLN A 159 9.18 8.79 -19.56
N PHE A 160 9.13 7.65 -18.85
CA PHE A 160 8.57 6.40 -19.39
C PHE A 160 7.19 6.06 -18.83
N ILE A 161 6.88 6.44 -17.59
CA ILE A 161 5.57 6.11 -16.96
C ILE A 161 4.53 7.16 -17.31
N MET A 162 4.85 8.44 -17.12
CA MET A 162 3.97 9.58 -17.40
C MET A 162 4.01 10.05 -18.86
N ARG A 163 4.74 9.32 -19.72
CA ARG A 163 4.73 9.45 -21.18
C ARG A 163 5.21 10.81 -21.71
N ARG A 164 6.12 11.49 -21.00
CA ARG A 164 6.70 12.77 -21.46
C ARG A 164 7.75 12.61 -22.55
N ALA A 165 8.37 11.44 -22.67
CA ALA A 165 9.41 11.19 -23.66
C ALA A 165 8.85 10.85 -25.06
N ARG A 166 9.47 11.44 -26.09
CA ARG A 166 9.26 11.11 -27.51
C ARG A 166 10.01 9.84 -27.91
N TYR A 167 11.23 9.65 -27.41
CA TYR A 167 12.04 8.44 -27.60
C TYR A 167 11.93 7.55 -26.35
N ARG A 168 11.77 6.23 -26.54
CA ARG A 168 11.51 5.28 -25.44
C ARG A 168 12.32 4.00 -25.62
N PRO A 169 13.56 3.95 -25.10
CA PRO A 169 14.35 2.72 -25.10
C PRO A 169 13.85 1.71 -24.06
N VAL A 170 12.98 2.13 -23.13
CA VAL A 170 12.38 1.29 -22.08
C VAL A 170 10.86 1.34 -22.20
N ASP A 171 10.23 0.16 -22.23
CA ASP A 171 8.77 0.06 -22.24
C ASP A 171 8.15 0.55 -20.93
N ARG A 172 6.95 1.12 -21.02
CA ARG A 172 6.24 1.66 -19.85
C ARG A 172 5.99 0.60 -18.78
N LYS A 173 5.67 -0.64 -19.17
CA LYS A 173 5.37 -1.71 -18.21
C LYS A 173 6.62 -2.10 -17.42
N LEU A 174 7.75 -2.19 -18.13
CA LEU A 174 9.06 -2.43 -17.53
C LEU A 174 9.43 -1.30 -16.57
N ALA A 175 9.28 -0.03 -16.98
CA ALA A 175 9.53 1.11 -16.11
C ALA A 175 8.67 1.09 -14.83
N ILE A 176 7.37 0.75 -14.92
CA ILE A 176 6.49 0.61 -13.76
C ILE A 176 7.02 -0.46 -12.81
N LYS A 177 7.34 -1.65 -13.32
CA LYS A 177 7.89 -2.76 -12.51
C LYS A 177 9.15 -2.32 -11.79
N LEU A 178 10.11 -1.76 -12.52
CA LEU A 178 11.40 -1.36 -11.95
C LEU A 178 11.22 -0.32 -10.83
N VAL A 179 10.46 0.74 -11.08
CA VAL A 179 10.27 1.82 -10.10
C VAL A 179 9.54 1.29 -8.87
N ALA A 180 8.47 0.50 -9.06
CA ALA A 180 7.73 -0.09 -7.96
C ALA A 180 8.57 -1.09 -7.15
N SER A 181 9.33 -1.96 -7.82
CA SER A 181 10.28 -2.88 -7.18
C SER A 181 11.31 -2.13 -6.36
N MET A 182 11.98 -1.12 -6.95
CA MET A 182 12.97 -0.33 -6.22
C MET A 182 12.36 0.31 -4.98
N LEU A 183 11.20 0.96 -5.10
CA LEU A 183 10.52 1.60 -3.97
C LEU A 183 10.18 0.60 -2.85
N HIS A 184 9.67 -0.59 -3.21
CA HIS A 184 9.36 -1.64 -2.25
C HIS A 184 10.62 -2.16 -1.52
N HIS A 185 11.65 -2.52 -2.28
CA HIS A 185 12.91 -3.02 -1.70
C HIS A 185 13.61 -1.95 -0.86
N GLY A 186 13.56 -0.69 -1.30
CA GLY A 186 14.07 0.42 -0.52
C GLY A 186 13.35 0.61 0.82
N ALA A 187 12.03 0.41 0.84
CA ALA A 187 11.24 0.48 2.06
C ALA A 187 11.58 -0.69 3.02
N ASP A 188 11.67 -1.92 2.50
CA ASP A 188 11.92 -3.11 3.30
C ASP A 188 13.36 -3.17 3.84
N VAL A 189 14.36 -2.84 3.01
CA VAL A 189 15.78 -2.86 3.39
C VAL A 189 16.15 -1.70 4.32
N GLY A 190 15.48 -0.55 4.19
CA GLY A 190 15.72 0.64 5.01
C GLY A 190 15.32 0.50 6.49
N GLY A 191 14.63 -0.58 6.87
CA GLY A 191 14.09 -0.76 8.21
C GLY A 191 12.89 0.16 8.50
N THR A 192 12.09 -0.19 9.51
CA THR A 192 10.85 0.50 9.91
C THR A 192 11.04 2.00 10.09
N ARG A 193 10.68 2.80 9.05
CA ARG A 193 10.24 4.21 9.06
C ARG A 193 10.29 4.92 7.69
N GLY A 194 10.40 4.22 6.55
CA GLY A 194 10.33 4.88 5.24
C GLY A 194 11.40 5.98 5.05
N LEU A 195 12.53 5.93 5.76
CA LEU A 195 13.51 7.01 5.83
C LEU A 195 14.20 7.30 4.50
N LEU A 196 14.40 6.28 3.67
CA LEU A 196 14.94 6.43 2.32
C LEU A 196 13.91 7.02 1.38
N THR A 197 12.69 6.60 1.60
CA THR A 197 11.63 6.69 0.64
C THR A 197 10.84 8.00 0.90
N ALA A 198 10.90 8.56 2.12
CA ALA A 198 10.42 9.87 2.57
C ALA A 198 11.16 11.09 1.96
N SER A 199 11.67 10.94 0.74
CA SER A 199 12.06 12.08 -0.08
C SER A 199 10.80 12.71 -0.68
N PRO A 200 10.55 14.02 -0.47
CA PRO A 200 9.43 14.72 -1.12
C PRO A 200 9.42 14.59 -2.65
N LEU A 201 10.59 14.34 -3.26
CA LEU A 201 10.73 14.08 -4.70
C LEU A 201 9.97 12.83 -5.16
N LEU A 202 9.77 11.85 -4.27
CA LEU A 202 9.12 10.58 -4.58
C LEU A 202 7.61 10.57 -4.30
N TYR A 203 7.08 11.58 -3.61
CA TYR A 203 5.65 11.63 -3.25
C TYR A 203 4.74 11.57 -4.47
N ARG A 204 5.02 12.38 -5.49
CA ARG A 204 4.23 12.40 -6.72
C ARG A 204 4.37 11.09 -7.50
N PRO A 205 5.59 10.54 -7.75
CA PRO A 205 5.74 9.21 -8.32
C PRO A 205 4.95 8.11 -7.60
N ILE A 206 4.98 8.08 -6.26
CA ILE A 206 4.26 7.07 -5.47
C ILE A 206 2.75 7.25 -5.59
N ALA A 207 2.26 8.49 -5.48
CA ALA A 207 0.84 8.78 -5.65
C ALA A 207 0.33 8.40 -7.05
N GLU A 208 1.07 8.74 -8.11
CA GLU A 208 0.69 8.42 -9.49
C GLU A 208 0.75 6.90 -9.74
N LEU A 209 1.77 6.19 -9.24
CA LEU A 209 1.84 4.73 -9.28
C LEU A 209 0.71 4.05 -8.52
N TRP A 210 0.28 4.60 -7.39
CA TRP A 210 -0.86 4.10 -6.62
C TRP A 210 -2.16 4.16 -7.45
N PHE A 211 -2.42 5.28 -8.14
CA PHE A 211 -3.55 5.34 -9.07
C PHE A 211 -3.40 4.41 -10.29
N ILE A 212 -2.18 4.20 -10.79
CA ILE A 212 -1.92 3.25 -11.88
C ILE A 212 -2.23 1.82 -11.43
N ALA A 213 -1.83 1.43 -10.23
CA ALA A 213 -2.03 0.08 -9.69
C ALA A 213 -3.51 -0.31 -9.64
N ILE A 214 -4.42 0.61 -9.34
CA ILE A 214 -5.86 0.31 -9.33
C ILE A 214 -6.53 0.38 -10.70
N LYS A 215 -6.02 1.24 -11.60
CA LYS A 215 -6.58 1.42 -12.95
C LYS A 215 -6.07 0.40 -13.96
N THR A 216 -4.89 -0.18 -13.73
CA THR A 216 -4.28 -1.11 -14.69
C THR A 216 -5.04 -2.44 -14.73
N LYS A 217 -5.32 -2.89 -15.95
CA LYS A 217 -5.86 -4.23 -16.27
C LYS A 217 -4.79 -5.15 -16.87
N ASP A 218 -3.57 -4.63 -17.01
CA ASP A 218 -2.48 -5.35 -17.66
C ASP A 218 -1.91 -6.41 -16.73
N LYS A 219 -2.16 -7.68 -17.04
CA LYS A 219 -1.69 -8.83 -16.25
C LYS A 219 -0.18 -8.80 -16.02
N ASN A 220 0.59 -8.27 -16.97
CA ASN A 220 2.04 -8.19 -16.83
C ASN A 220 2.45 -7.16 -15.78
N VAL A 221 1.64 -6.12 -15.52
CA VAL A 221 1.93 -5.09 -14.50
C VAL A 221 1.33 -5.45 -13.14
N LEU A 222 0.28 -6.28 -13.11
CA LEU A 222 -0.37 -6.70 -11.86
C LEU A 222 0.56 -7.49 -10.93
N PHE A 223 1.63 -8.05 -11.49
CA PHE A 223 2.56 -8.92 -10.80
C PHE A 223 4.00 -8.44 -11.00
N ILE A 224 4.66 -8.23 -9.87
CA ILE A 224 6.10 -7.94 -9.82
C ILE A 224 6.79 -9.27 -9.52
N THR A 225 7.56 -9.74 -10.51
CA THR A 225 8.49 -10.85 -10.37
C THR A 225 9.81 -10.29 -9.85
N HIS A 226 10.27 -10.81 -8.73
CA HIS A 226 11.52 -10.40 -8.11
C HIS A 226 12.70 -11.07 -8.83
N ALA A 227 13.33 -10.27 -9.69
CA ALA A 227 14.58 -10.49 -10.40
C ALA A 227 14.64 -11.51 -11.57
N LEU A 228 15.17 -10.97 -12.68
CA LEU A 228 15.62 -11.56 -13.95
C LEU A 228 14.54 -11.95 -14.98
N PRO A 229 14.79 -11.63 -16.28
CA PRO A 229 13.89 -11.99 -17.36
C PRO A 229 14.11 -13.46 -17.72
N ASP A 230 13.65 -14.38 -16.88
CA ASP A 230 13.40 -15.75 -17.31
C ASP A 230 12.16 -16.31 -16.60
N ASP A 231 11.24 -16.80 -17.42
CA ASP A 231 9.89 -17.31 -17.09
C ASP A 231 9.93 -18.62 -16.28
N SER A 232 10.62 -18.64 -15.14
CA SER A 232 10.65 -19.79 -14.25
C SER A 232 9.38 -19.81 -13.38
N LYS A 233 8.55 -20.83 -13.57
CA LYS A 233 7.16 -20.98 -13.08
C LYS A 233 7.00 -21.08 -11.55
N ALA A 234 8.01 -20.76 -10.76
CA ALA A 234 7.99 -20.84 -9.30
C ALA A 234 8.36 -19.53 -8.58
N ASP A 235 8.50 -18.42 -9.32
CA ASP A 235 8.93 -17.16 -8.72
C ASP A 235 7.86 -16.57 -7.80
N ARG A 236 8.31 -16.04 -6.65
CA ARG A 236 7.47 -15.33 -5.70
C ARG A 236 6.87 -14.11 -6.39
N VAL A 237 5.63 -14.23 -6.82
CA VAL A 237 4.90 -13.15 -7.46
C VAL A 237 4.33 -12.23 -6.38
N THR A 238 4.79 -10.98 -6.35
CA THR A 238 4.21 -9.98 -5.45
C THR A 238 3.19 -9.12 -6.20
N PRO A 239 1.93 -9.05 -5.72
CA PRO A 239 0.92 -8.23 -6.38
C PRO A 239 1.31 -6.74 -6.33
N PHE A 240 1.38 -6.09 -7.49
CA PHE A 240 1.71 -4.66 -7.59
C PHE A 240 0.77 -3.78 -6.75
N ARG A 241 -0.51 -4.15 -6.68
CA ARG A 241 -1.50 -3.47 -5.84
C ARG A 241 -1.18 -3.58 -4.34
N ALA A 242 -0.68 -4.72 -3.89
CA ALA A 242 -0.30 -4.90 -2.49
C ALA A 242 0.90 -4.01 -2.13
N ILE A 243 1.94 -4.01 -2.97
CA ILE A 243 3.12 -3.14 -2.81
C ILE A 243 2.71 -1.67 -2.73
N MET A 244 1.90 -1.20 -3.68
CA MET A 244 1.52 0.21 -3.68
C MET A 244 0.61 0.58 -2.51
N ALA A 245 -0.27 -0.32 -2.05
CA ALA A 245 -1.07 -0.10 -0.85
C ALA A 245 -0.17 0.08 0.39
N ILE A 246 0.84 -0.79 0.54
CA ILE A 246 1.81 -0.74 1.63
C ILE A 246 2.56 0.59 1.60
N LEU A 247 3.20 0.89 0.46
CA LEU A 247 3.99 2.11 0.27
C LEU A 247 3.13 3.35 0.53
N ALA A 248 1.98 3.53 -0.11
CA ALA A 248 1.20 4.76 0.08
C ALA A 248 0.78 4.98 1.54
N ALA A 249 0.43 3.92 2.27
CA ALA A 249 -0.01 4.02 3.66
C ALA A 249 1.11 4.45 4.62
N GLU A 250 2.35 4.03 4.38
CA GLU A 250 3.50 4.44 5.20
C GLU A 250 3.76 5.95 5.11
N TYR A 251 3.49 6.53 3.95
CA TYR A 251 3.79 7.93 3.65
C TYR A 251 2.73 8.93 4.09
N LEU A 252 1.54 8.47 4.44
CA LEU A 252 0.49 9.35 4.96
C LEU A 252 0.83 9.98 6.31
N SER A 253 1.87 9.48 6.98
CA SER A 253 2.45 10.14 8.15
C SER A 253 3.06 11.52 7.81
N TYR A 254 3.34 11.80 6.53
CA TYR A 254 3.84 13.08 6.05
C TYR A 254 2.70 13.93 5.48
N PRO A 255 2.34 15.08 6.09
CA PRO A 255 1.23 15.92 5.62
C PRO A 255 1.34 16.34 4.15
N THR A 256 2.56 16.58 3.68
CA THR A 256 2.90 16.94 2.30
C THR A 256 2.64 15.81 1.29
N PHE A 257 2.65 14.54 1.72
CA PHE A 257 2.21 13.44 0.87
C PHE A 257 0.69 13.43 0.71
N VAL A 258 -0.06 13.74 1.76
CA VAL A 258 -1.54 13.81 1.73
C VAL A 258 -2.02 14.88 0.75
N THR A 259 -1.38 16.06 0.74
CA THR A 259 -1.68 17.10 -0.25
C THR A 259 -1.34 16.64 -1.67
N THR A 260 -0.17 16.04 -1.87
CA THR A 260 0.27 15.54 -3.18
C THR A 260 -0.68 14.48 -3.74
N ILE A 261 -1.13 13.53 -2.93
CA ILE A 261 -2.03 12.47 -3.41
C ILE A 261 -3.44 13.01 -3.71
N LEU A 262 -3.91 14.03 -2.99
CA LEU A 262 -5.16 14.73 -3.31
C LEU A 262 -5.08 15.50 -4.63
N GLU A 263 -3.95 16.19 -4.87
CA GLU A 263 -3.68 16.87 -6.14
C GLU A 263 -3.65 15.89 -7.31
N VAL A 264 -2.93 14.78 -7.17
CA VAL A 264 -2.85 13.72 -8.19
C VAL A 264 -4.22 13.08 -8.43
N ALA A 265 -5.04 12.94 -7.39
CA ALA A 265 -6.40 12.43 -7.51
C ALA A 265 -7.33 13.37 -8.29
N GLY A 266 -7.02 14.68 -8.34
CA GLY A 266 -7.94 15.70 -8.81
C GLY A 266 -9.13 15.92 -7.85
N GLY A 267 -8.96 15.61 -6.56
CA GLY A 267 -9.97 15.87 -5.53
C GLY A 267 -10.40 14.67 -4.67
N ILE A 268 -11.17 14.97 -3.63
CA ILE A 268 -11.58 14.04 -2.56
C ILE A 268 -12.40 12.85 -3.12
N SER A 269 -13.34 13.13 -4.02
CA SER A 269 -14.25 12.13 -4.58
C SER A 269 -13.50 11.02 -5.33
N THR A 270 -12.48 11.39 -6.11
CA THR A 270 -11.64 10.43 -6.85
C THR A 270 -10.73 9.65 -5.91
N LEU A 271 -10.12 10.33 -4.92
CA LEU A 271 -9.26 9.69 -3.91
C LEU A 271 -10.02 8.60 -3.16
N THR A 272 -11.18 8.95 -2.60
CA THR A 272 -12.01 8.03 -1.81
C THR A 272 -12.52 6.86 -2.66
N SER A 273 -12.91 7.11 -3.91
CA SER A 273 -13.28 6.06 -4.87
C SER A 273 -12.14 5.08 -5.13
N ALA A 274 -10.93 5.59 -5.37
CA ALA A 274 -9.76 4.76 -5.63
C ALA A 274 -9.37 3.92 -4.40
N ALA A 275 -9.39 4.51 -3.20
CA ALA A 275 -9.10 3.79 -1.97
C ALA A 275 -10.10 2.64 -1.71
N LEU A 276 -11.38 2.84 -2.02
CA LEU A 276 -12.37 1.74 -1.94
C LEU A 276 -12.22 0.71 -3.05
N GLN A 277 -11.80 1.11 -4.25
CA GLN A 277 -11.42 0.15 -5.28
C GLN A 277 -10.24 -0.71 -4.84
N TYR A 278 -9.28 -0.15 -4.09
CA TYR A 278 -8.19 -0.90 -3.48
C TYR A 278 -8.68 -1.98 -2.53
N VAL A 279 -9.59 -1.63 -1.60
CA VAL A 279 -10.23 -2.60 -0.69
C VAL A 279 -10.94 -3.72 -1.49
N LYS A 280 -11.71 -3.36 -2.53
CA LYS A 280 -12.38 -4.32 -3.41
C LYS A 280 -11.41 -5.19 -4.20
N SER A 281 -10.29 -4.64 -4.67
CA SER A 281 -9.27 -5.42 -5.34
C SER A 281 -8.59 -6.39 -4.37
N VAL A 282 -8.36 -5.98 -3.14
CA VAL A 282 -7.77 -6.83 -2.11
C VAL A 282 -8.70 -7.99 -1.78
N ARG A 283 -10.01 -7.73 -1.73
CA ARG A 283 -11.04 -8.77 -1.69
C ARG A 283 -10.95 -9.75 -2.85
N SER A 284 -10.81 -9.26 -4.10
CA SER A 284 -10.69 -10.17 -5.25
C SER A 284 -9.40 -11.00 -5.21
N MET A 285 -8.29 -10.43 -4.70
CA MET A 285 -7.02 -11.15 -4.55
C MET A 285 -7.12 -12.28 -3.52
N ALA A 286 -7.95 -12.15 -2.49
CA ALA A 286 -8.17 -13.21 -1.50
C ALA A 286 -8.80 -14.48 -2.11
N TRP A 287 -9.47 -14.36 -3.26
CA TRP A 287 -10.08 -15.46 -4.01
C TRP A 287 -9.20 -15.97 -5.17
N ASP A 288 -8.03 -15.37 -5.41
CA ASP A 288 -7.14 -15.79 -6.49
C ASP A 288 -6.26 -16.98 -6.04
N PRO A 289 -6.38 -18.16 -6.66
CA PRO A 289 -5.64 -19.36 -6.24
C PRO A 289 -4.11 -19.22 -6.38
N VAL A 290 -3.63 -18.38 -7.31
CA VAL A 290 -2.19 -18.15 -7.49
C VAL A 290 -1.65 -17.31 -6.33
N ILE A 291 -2.36 -16.25 -5.95
CA ILE A 291 -1.95 -15.38 -4.83
C ILE A 291 -2.08 -16.14 -3.51
N PHE A 292 -3.16 -16.90 -3.35
CA PHE A 292 -3.42 -17.73 -2.19
C PHE A 292 -2.29 -18.74 -1.93
N SER A 293 -1.74 -19.36 -2.99
CA SER A 293 -0.66 -20.34 -2.88
C SER A 293 0.73 -19.71 -2.72
N THR A 294 0.96 -18.52 -3.28
CA THR A 294 2.31 -17.93 -3.35
C THR A 294 2.59 -16.84 -2.32
N SER A 295 1.59 -16.03 -1.92
CA SER A 295 1.79 -14.85 -1.06
C SER A 295 0.54 -14.43 -0.27
N PRO A 296 -0.08 -15.31 0.53
CA PRO A 296 -1.28 -14.99 1.30
C PRO A 296 -1.08 -13.86 2.33
N HIS A 297 0.13 -13.75 2.89
CA HIS A 297 0.51 -12.68 3.82
C HIS A 297 0.43 -11.28 3.19
N MET A 298 0.77 -11.15 1.89
CA MET A 298 0.72 -9.87 1.18
C MET A 298 -0.71 -9.36 0.99
N VAL A 299 -1.69 -10.25 0.91
CA VAL A 299 -3.11 -9.87 0.80
C VAL A 299 -3.61 -9.24 2.11
N ILE A 300 -3.24 -9.84 3.24
CA ILE A 300 -3.59 -9.34 4.58
C ILE A 300 -2.85 -8.03 4.88
N ALA A 301 -1.55 -7.96 4.55
CA ALA A 301 -0.78 -6.72 4.64
C ALA A 301 -1.40 -5.61 3.76
N ALA A 302 -1.81 -5.93 2.54
CA ALA A 302 -2.46 -4.96 1.65
C ALA A 302 -3.76 -4.41 2.26
N LEU A 303 -4.61 -5.26 2.86
CA LEU A 303 -5.83 -4.78 3.52
C LEU A 303 -5.51 -3.90 4.72
N LEU A 304 -4.58 -4.32 5.58
CA LEU A 304 -4.13 -3.53 6.74
C LEU A 304 -3.67 -2.14 6.31
N HIS A 305 -2.86 -2.05 5.25
CA HIS A 305 -2.38 -0.78 4.74
C HIS A 305 -3.47 0.04 4.02
N CYS A 306 -4.44 -0.60 3.34
CA CYS A 306 -5.62 0.11 2.83
C CYS A 306 -6.45 0.73 3.97
N VAL A 307 -6.64 0.02 5.07
CA VAL A 307 -7.39 0.54 6.23
C VAL A 307 -6.62 1.67 6.90
N LYS A 308 -5.30 1.52 7.11
CA LYS A 308 -4.43 2.61 7.58
C LYS A 308 -4.52 3.84 6.67
N PHE A 309 -4.55 3.62 5.36
CA PHE A 309 -4.71 4.70 4.38
C PHE A 309 -6.00 5.47 4.58
N ILE A 310 -7.12 4.75 4.72
CA ILE A 310 -8.44 5.34 4.94
C ILE A 310 -8.49 6.09 6.28
N ILE A 311 -7.93 5.52 7.36
CA ILE A 311 -7.86 6.18 8.68
C ILE A 311 -7.12 7.50 8.56
N ARG A 312 -5.87 7.48 8.09
CA ARG A 312 -5.01 8.68 8.05
C ARG A 312 -5.61 9.79 7.18
N THR A 313 -6.20 9.44 6.05
CA THR A 313 -6.87 10.43 5.19
C THR A 313 -8.19 10.94 5.79
N SER A 314 -8.90 10.13 6.58
CA SER A 314 -10.10 10.54 7.33
C SER A 314 -9.79 11.42 8.55
N GLU A 315 -8.63 11.21 9.18
CA GLU A 315 -8.11 12.05 10.26
C GLU A 315 -7.66 13.41 9.74
N TYR A 316 -7.09 13.44 8.53
CA TYR A 316 -6.62 14.67 7.89
C TYR A 316 -7.77 15.64 7.53
N SER A 317 -8.92 15.12 7.09
CA SER A 317 -10.05 15.97 6.67
C SER A 317 -11.40 15.30 6.95
N ALA A 318 -12.29 16.04 7.62
CA ALA A 318 -13.68 15.64 7.82
C ALA A 318 -14.41 15.41 6.48
N ALA A 319 -14.18 16.26 5.48
CA ALA A 319 -14.79 16.09 4.16
C ALA A 319 -14.36 14.77 3.47
N ILE A 320 -13.12 14.33 3.67
CA ILE A 320 -12.66 13.02 3.17
C ILE A 320 -13.36 11.89 3.93
N ARG A 321 -13.46 11.99 5.26
CA ARG A 321 -14.15 11.02 6.11
C ARG A 321 -15.62 10.84 5.71
N GLU A 322 -16.36 11.93 5.54
CA GLU A 322 -17.76 11.87 5.13
C GLU A 322 -17.92 11.26 3.73
N GLN A 323 -16.99 11.54 2.81
CA GLN A 323 -16.99 10.91 1.50
C GLN A 323 -16.73 9.40 1.56
N TYR A 324 -15.91 8.91 2.50
CA TYR A 324 -15.79 7.46 2.74
C TYR A 324 -17.09 6.86 3.29
N ILE A 325 -17.71 7.51 4.28
CA ILE A 325 -18.98 7.06 4.89
C ILE A 325 -20.08 6.99 3.82
N LEU A 326 -20.24 8.04 3.00
CA LEU A 326 -21.19 8.09 1.90
C LEU A 326 -21.00 6.94 0.90
N ARG A 327 -19.74 6.57 0.65
CA ARG A 327 -19.36 5.49 -0.28
C ARG A 327 -19.36 4.10 0.36
N GLN A 328 -19.89 3.97 1.57
CA GLN A 328 -20.04 2.72 2.31
C GLN A 328 -18.71 2.03 2.67
N SER A 329 -17.68 2.81 3.00
CA SER A 329 -16.33 2.27 3.30
C SER A 329 -16.32 1.19 4.38
N VAL A 330 -17.08 1.38 5.46
CA VAL A 330 -17.16 0.45 6.60
C VAL A 330 -17.66 -0.90 6.11
N LYS A 331 -18.74 -0.91 5.33
CA LYS A 331 -19.29 -2.12 4.73
C LYS A 331 -18.25 -2.83 3.84
N GLU A 332 -17.56 -2.11 2.96
CA GLU A 332 -16.60 -2.72 2.04
C GLU A 332 -15.39 -3.33 2.76
N ILE A 333 -14.89 -2.68 3.82
CA ILE A 333 -13.80 -3.19 4.66
C ILE A 333 -14.22 -4.48 5.36
N PHE A 334 -15.38 -4.50 6.02
CA PHE A 334 -15.85 -5.70 6.74
C PHE A 334 -16.25 -6.84 5.81
N LEU A 335 -16.83 -6.55 4.64
CA LEU A 335 -17.06 -7.59 3.62
C LEU A 335 -15.75 -8.19 3.12
N THR A 336 -14.70 -7.38 2.98
CA THR A 336 -13.37 -7.85 2.58
C THR A 336 -12.75 -8.72 3.68
N LEU A 337 -12.83 -8.29 4.94
CA LEU A 337 -12.39 -9.07 6.09
C LEU A 337 -13.11 -10.42 6.17
N ARG A 338 -14.43 -10.43 5.95
CA ARG A 338 -15.26 -11.65 5.96
C ARG A 338 -14.82 -12.65 4.90
N ASP A 339 -14.53 -12.20 3.69
CA ASP A 339 -14.06 -13.09 2.62
C ASP A 339 -12.64 -13.61 2.89
N MET A 340 -11.79 -12.82 3.57
CA MET A 340 -10.45 -13.26 3.98
C MET A 340 -10.45 -14.30 5.09
N GLN A 341 -11.57 -14.53 5.77
CA GLN A 341 -11.62 -15.52 6.86
C GLN A 341 -11.22 -16.91 6.39
N LEU A 342 -11.60 -17.29 5.17
CA LEU A 342 -11.22 -18.58 4.59
C LEU A 342 -9.70 -18.70 4.43
N LEU A 343 -9.06 -17.63 3.93
CA LEU A 343 -7.61 -17.58 3.73
C LEU A 343 -6.84 -17.69 5.05
N LEU A 344 -7.37 -17.10 6.11
CA LEU A 344 -6.79 -17.19 7.46
C LEU A 344 -6.92 -18.60 8.05
N ARG A 345 -8.07 -19.26 7.87
CA ARG A 345 -8.29 -20.65 8.34
C ARG A 345 -7.33 -21.64 7.73
N THR A 346 -7.02 -21.48 6.45
CA THR A 346 -6.18 -22.43 5.70
C THR A 346 -4.70 -22.23 5.92
N THR A 347 -4.25 -21.01 6.27
CA THR A 347 -2.82 -20.68 6.35
C THR A 347 -2.25 -20.77 7.75
N GLY A 348 -3.05 -20.63 8.81
CA GLY A 348 -2.69 -20.89 10.22
C GLY A 348 -1.56 -20.04 10.83
N SER A 349 -0.63 -19.49 10.04
CA SER A 349 0.59 -18.81 10.50
C SER A 349 0.50 -17.27 10.48
N ILE A 350 -0.61 -16.73 9.97
CA ILE A 350 -0.78 -15.28 9.76
C ILE A 350 -1.44 -14.57 10.98
N GLU A 351 -1.55 -15.27 12.12
CA GLU A 351 -2.22 -14.76 13.32
C GLU A 351 -1.68 -13.39 13.80
N HIS A 352 -0.36 -13.19 13.71
CA HIS A 352 0.30 -11.96 14.15
C HIS A 352 -0.11 -10.72 13.33
N MET A 353 -0.38 -10.86 12.03
CA MET A 353 -0.87 -9.77 11.18
C MET A 353 -2.36 -9.51 11.37
N LEU A 354 -3.13 -10.55 11.72
CA LEU A 354 -4.58 -10.44 11.93
C LEU A 354 -4.92 -9.48 13.07
N ARG A 355 -4.13 -9.48 14.15
CA ARG A 355 -4.37 -8.59 15.30
C ARG A 355 -4.25 -7.12 14.92
N ALA A 356 -3.17 -6.74 14.24
CA ALA A 356 -2.97 -5.37 13.79
C ALA A 356 -4.05 -4.93 12.78
N LEU A 357 -4.48 -5.85 11.92
CA LEU A 357 -5.59 -5.63 10.99
C LEU A 357 -6.91 -5.37 11.72
N LEU A 358 -7.31 -6.26 12.63
CA LEU A 358 -8.53 -6.09 13.41
C LEU A 358 -8.49 -4.79 14.21
N GLY A 359 -7.39 -4.51 14.92
CA GLY A 359 -7.23 -3.25 15.65
C GLY A 359 -7.39 -2.01 14.77
N SER A 360 -6.83 -2.03 13.56
CA SER A 360 -6.99 -0.92 12.61
C SER A 360 -8.45 -0.81 12.11
N ILE A 361 -9.11 -1.92 11.79
CA ILE A 361 -10.51 -1.91 11.32
C ILE A 361 -11.44 -1.39 12.42
N LEU A 362 -11.28 -1.86 13.65
CA LEU A 362 -12.09 -1.44 14.78
C LEU A 362 -11.83 0.03 15.12
N HIS A 363 -10.56 0.47 15.08
CA HIS A 363 -10.21 1.88 15.23
C HIS A 363 -10.85 2.76 14.14
N TYR A 364 -10.87 2.29 12.89
CA TYR A 364 -11.55 3.01 11.81
C TYR A 364 -13.06 3.10 12.05
N PHE A 365 -13.71 1.99 12.44
CA PHE A 365 -15.13 1.97 12.79
C PHE A 365 -15.44 3.00 13.89
N SER A 366 -14.69 2.98 15.00
CA SER A 366 -14.89 3.94 16.09
C SER A 366 -14.64 5.38 15.66
N THR A 367 -13.66 5.61 14.77
CA THR A 367 -13.39 6.94 14.22
C THR A 367 -14.54 7.43 13.34
N ALA A 368 -15.05 6.59 12.43
CA ALA A 368 -16.18 6.93 11.57
C ALA A 368 -17.48 7.11 12.37
N PHE A 369 -17.70 6.29 13.40
CA PHE A 369 -18.91 6.34 14.21
C PHE A 369 -18.93 7.57 15.13
N ASN A 370 -17.83 7.87 15.81
CA ASN A 370 -17.78 8.96 16.80
C ASN A 370 -17.51 10.34 16.20
N LYS A 371 -16.80 10.41 15.06
CA LYS A 371 -16.42 11.68 14.41
C LYS A 371 -17.15 11.94 13.08
N GLY A 372 -17.92 10.97 12.59
CA GLY A 372 -18.71 11.13 11.38
C GLY A 372 -20.03 11.82 11.64
N ASP A 373 -20.60 12.44 10.60
CA ASP A 373 -21.85 13.19 10.74
C ASP A 373 -23.08 12.26 10.79
N ASP A 374 -22.98 11.05 10.24
CA ASP A 374 -24.07 10.05 10.18
C ASP A 374 -23.67 8.71 10.84
N ALA A 375 -23.63 8.71 12.17
CA ALA A 375 -23.37 7.51 12.98
C ALA A 375 -24.37 6.36 12.69
N VAL A 376 -25.62 6.69 12.35
CA VAL A 376 -26.65 5.69 12.04
C VAL A 376 -26.33 4.96 10.74
N SER A 377 -25.83 5.67 9.72
CA SER A 377 -25.36 5.05 8.47
C SER A 377 -24.11 4.20 8.70
N VAL A 378 -23.15 4.67 9.50
CA VAL A 378 -21.95 3.90 9.86
C VAL A 378 -22.32 2.57 10.54
N LEU A 379 -23.19 2.62 11.55
CA LEU A 379 -23.66 1.43 12.24
C LEU A 379 -24.45 0.50 11.31
N TYR A 380 -25.34 1.05 10.49
CA TYR A 380 -26.09 0.27 9.52
C TYR A 380 -25.20 -0.41 8.46
N GLN A 381 -24.13 0.24 8.03
CA GLN A 381 -23.13 -0.35 7.14
C GLN A 381 -22.42 -1.54 7.80
N ALA A 382 -21.98 -1.37 9.06
CA ALA A 382 -21.33 -2.43 9.82
C ALA A 382 -22.25 -3.64 10.00
N LEU A 383 -23.50 -3.40 10.41
CA LEU A 383 -24.53 -4.43 10.53
C LEU A 383 -24.72 -5.19 9.22
N ARG A 384 -24.97 -4.49 8.10
CA ARG A 384 -25.16 -5.12 6.78
C ARG A 384 -23.96 -5.92 6.26
N SER A 385 -22.77 -5.65 6.77
CA SER A 385 -21.56 -6.42 6.44
C SER A 385 -21.29 -7.57 7.40
N HIS A 386 -22.18 -7.82 8.37
CA HIS A 386 -21.96 -8.77 9.46
C HIS A 386 -20.65 -8.49 10.21
N ALA A 387 -20.35 -7.21 10.44
CA ALA A 387 -19.09 -6.76 11.03
C ALA A 387 -18.86 -7.35 12.43
N PHE A 388 -19.94 -7.48 13.20
CA PHE A 388 -19.90 -7.99 14.56
C PHE A 388 -19.56 -9.48 14.56
N GLU A 389 -20.36 -10.28 13.85
CA GLU A 389 -20.20 -11.72 13.70
C GLU A 389 -18.83 -12.06 13.10
N THR A 390 -18.40 -11.31 12.08
CA THR A 390 -17.09 -11.47 11.43
C THR A 390 -15.95 -11.26 12.42
N THR A 391 -16.02 -10.19 13.23
CA THR A 391 -14.98 -9.88 14.23
C THR A 391 -14.93 -10.95 15.33
N LEU A 392 -16.08 -11.36 15.86
CA LEU A 392 -16.18 -12.40 16.90
C LEU A 392 -15.57 -13.72 16.43
N LEU A 393 -15.89 -14.16 15.21
CA LEU A 393 -15.32 -15.36 14.62
C LEU A 393 -13.80 -15.23 14.42
N MET A 394 -13.32 -14.07 13.96
CA MET A 394 -11.88 -13.83 13.75
C MET A 394 -11.08 -13.89 15.05
N VAL A 395 -11.64 -13.40 16.15
CA VAL A 395 -11.04 -13.46 17.48
C VAL A 395 -10.83 -14.90 17.95
N GLN A 396 -11.79 -15.80 17.68
CA GLN A 396 -11.69 -17.21 18.06
C GLN A 396 -10.55 -17.95 17.36
N TYR A 397 -10.05 -17.45 16.22
CA TYR A 397 -8.88 -18.02 15.53
C TYR A 397 -7.54 -17.56 16.10
N THR A 398 -7.54 -16.63 17.07
CA THR A 398 -6.31 -16.22 17.74
C THR A 398 -6.03 -17.13 18.93
N SER A 399 -4.91 -17.87 18.88
CA SER A 399 -4.49 -18.86 19.88
C SER A 399 -4.05 -18.23 21.21
N ARG A 400 -3.85 -16.91 21.25
CA ARG A 400 -3.56 -16.14 22.46
C ARG A 400 -4.61 -15.03 22.63
N PRO A 401 -5.04 -14.73 23.87
CA PRO A 401 -5.90 -13.59 24.12
C PRO A 401 -5.23 -12.33 23.56
N LEU A 402 -6.00 -11.45 22.89
CA LEU A 402 -5.59 -10.19 22.25
C LEU A 402 -5.11 -9.11 23.26
N ALA A 403 -4.62 -9.55 24.42
CA ALA A 403 -4.64 -8.92 25.74
C ALA A 403 -3.79 -7.65 25.95
N TYR A 404 -3.25 -7.02 24.90
CA TYR A 404 -2.41 -5.82 25.11
C TYR A 404 -2.71 -4.62 24.21
N GLU A 405 -3.48 -4.76 23.12
CA GLU A 405 -3.75 -3.60 22.22
C GLU A 405 -5.24 -3.41 21.85
N VAL A 406 -6.06 -4.47 21.91
CA VAL A 406 -7.49 -4.40 21.65
C VAL A 406 -8.21 -5.29 22.64
N ASP A 407 -8.83 -4.68 23.65
CA ASP A 407 -9.75 -5.40 24.53
C ASP A 407 -11.04 -5.70 23.76
N ILE A 408 -11.11 -6.91 23.20
CA ILE A 408 -12.28 -7.38 22.47
C ILE A 408 -13.51 -7.36 23.36
N ASN A 409 -13.39 -7.71 24.64
CA ASN A 409 -14.54 -7.76 25.53
C ASN A 409 -15.08 -6.34 25.73
N THR A 410 -14.19 -5.35 25.86
CA THR A 410 -14.58 -3.93 25.81
C THR A 410 -15.26 -3.58 24.49
N TRP A 411 -14.69 -3.96 23.34
CA TRP A 411 -15.32 -3.67 22.04
C TRP A 411 -16.70 -4.33 21.87
N ILE A 412 -16.87 -5.58 22.31
CA ILE A 412 -18.15 -6.29 22.30
C ILE A 412 -19.15 -5.52 23.15
N THR A 413 -18.74 -5.18 24.37
CA THR A 413 -19.55 -4.47 25.35
C THR A 413 -19.99 -3.09 24.84
N GLU A 414 -19.09 -2.38 24.16
CA GLU A 414 -19.36 -1.10 23.49
C GLU A 414 -20.28 -1.27 22.28
N PHE A 415 -20.05 -2.28 21.43
CA PHE A 415 -20.88 -2.52 20.26
C PHE A 415 -22.32 -2.87 20.65
N LEU A 416 -22.50 -3.71 21.67
CA LEU A 416 -23.82 -4.04 22.21
C LEU A 416 -24.55 -2.80 22.75
N LEU A 417 -23.82 -1.91 23.44
CA LEU A 417 -24.37 -0.65 23.94
C LEU A 417 -24.74 0.33 22.81
N ILE A 418 -23.87 0.43 21.79
CA ILE A 418 -24.15 1.22 20.60
C ILE A 418 -25.40 0.66 19.90
N LEU A 419 -25.49 -0.65 19.74
CA LEU A 419 -26.63 -1.28 19.11
C LEU A 419 -27.92 -1.00 19.89
N SER A 420 -27.92 -1.16 21.22
CA SER A 420 -29.08 -0.88 22.06
C SER A 420 -29.55 0.57 21.97
N ASN A 421 -28.63 1.52 21.91
CA ASN A 421 -28.96 2.95 21.86
C ASN A 421 -29.53 3.36 20.50
N TYR A 422 -29.19 2.62 19.44
CA TYR A 422 -29.56 2.96 18.06
C TYR A 422 -30.64 2.04 17.48
N THR A 423 -31.17 1.07 18.23
CA THR A 423 -32.35 0.26 17.82
C THR A 423 -33.61 1.10 17.67
N ILE A 424 -33.63 2.34 18.15
CA ILE A 424 -34.74 3.27 17.92
C ILE A 424 -34.91 3.63 16.43
N TYR A 425 -33.84 3.51 15.63
CA TYR A 425 -33.85 3.84 14.20
C TYR A 425 -34.36 2.65 13.38
N ASP A 426 -35.31 2.92 12.48
CA ASP A 426 -36.03 1.89 11.71
C ASP A 426 -35.08 0.92 10.97
N LYS A 427 -34.16 1.48 10.17
CA LYS A 427 -33.19 0.69 9.39
C LYS A 427 -32.32 -0.23 10.26
N ILE A 428 -32.01 0.17 11.49
CA ILE A 428 -31.23 -0.63 12.45
C ILE A 428 -32.14 -1.69 13.08
N LEU A 429 -33.32 -1.29 13.56
CA LEU A 429 -34.28 -2.18 14.17
C LEU A 429 -34.71 -3.32 13.25
N THR A 430 -35.09 -2.98 12.00
CA THR A 430 -35.50 -3.96 10.99
C THR A 430 -34.37 -4.94 10.69
N TYR A 431 -33.13 -4.45 10.59
CA TYR A 431 -31.99 -5.33 10.35
C TYR A 431 -31.72 -6.25 11.55
N SER A 432 -31.62 -5.67 12.74
CA SER A 432 -31.31 -6.40 13.97
C SER A 432 -32.37 -7.45 14.30
N LEU A 433 -33.65 -7.16 14.07
CA LEU A 433 -34.72 -8.15 14.24
C LEU A 433 -34.59 -9.29 13.22
N LYS A 434 -34.38 -8.95 11.94
CA LYS A 434 -34.26 -9.94 10.87
C LYS A 434 -33.08 -10.91 11.07
N HIS A 435 -31.99 -10.42 11.65
CA HIS A 435 -30.74 -11.16 11.82
C HIS A 435 -30.45 -11.52 13.29
N LEU A 436 -31.47 -11.52 14.15
CA LEU A 436 -31.29 -11.77 15.58
C LEU A 436 -30.75 -13.18 15.88
N ASP A 437 -31.13 -14.17 15.09
CA ASP A 437 -30.67 -15.56 15.23
C ASP A 437 -29.20 -15.72 14.82
N ASP A 438 -28.78 -15.05 13.74
CA ASP A 438 -27.39 -15.00 13.30
C ASP A 438 -26.50 -14.35 14.38
N LEU A 439 -26.96 -13.22 14.93
CA LEU A 439 -26.30 -12.52 16.03
C LEU A 439 -26.24 -13.40 17.29
N SER A 440 -27.33 -14.10 17.63
CA SER A 440 -27.35 -15.04 18.76
C SER A 440 -26.32 -16.15 18.60
N SER A 441 -26.24 -16.73 17.41
CA SER A 441 -25.32 -17.82 17.12
C SER A 441 -23.85 -17.39 17.29
N ALA A 442 -23.52 -16.14 16.96
CA ALA A 442 -22.17 -15.60 17.11
C ALA A 442 -21.84 -15.16 18.55
N VAL A 443 -22.81 -14.56 19.26
CA VAL A 443 -22.60 -13.91 20.56
C VAL A 443 -22.77 -14.88 21.73
N ASP A 444 -23.77 -15.76 21.70
CA ASP A 444 -24.09 -16.68 22.81
C ASP A 444 -22.86 -17.47 23.31
N PRO A 445 -21.98 -18.02 22.45
CA PRO A 445 -20.82 -18.78 22.91
C PRO A 445 -19.81 -17.96 23.71
N ILE A 446 -19.67 -16.67 23.38
CA ILE A 446 -18.73 -15.75 24.02
C ILE A 446 -19.37 -15.13 25.26
N ALA A 447 -20.62 -14.70 25.15
CA ALA A 447 -21.38 -14.12 26.24
C ALA A 447 -21.50 -15.09 27.43
N ARG A 448 -21.66 -16.40 27.20
CA ARG A 448 -21.66 -17.40 28.29
C ARG A 448 -20.35 -17.48 29.09
N GLN A 449 -19.26 -16.93 28.57
CA GLN A 449 -17.95 -16.93 29.23
C GLN A 449 -17.68 -15.64 30.01
N ASP A 450 -18.52 -14.61 29.87
CA ASP A 450 -18.34 -13.29 30.49
C ASP A 450 -19.70 -12.75 30.97
N THR A 451 -19.87 -12.59 32.28
CA THR A 451 -21.14 -12.20 32.89
C THR A 451 -21.62 -10.82 32.45
N ILE A 452 -20.71 -9.86 32.21
CA ILE A 452 -21.06 -8.50 31.80
C ILE A 452 -21.61 -8.52 30.37
N ILE A 453 -20.96 -9.28 29.49
CA ILE A 453 -21.41 -9.44 28.10
C ILE A 453 -22.75 -10.20 28.08
N TRP A 454 -22.89 -11.24 28.91
CA TRP A 454 -24.13 -12.02 29.02
C TRP A 454 -25.34 -11.16 29.38
N GLU A 455 -25.25 -10.37 30.45
CA GLU A 455 -26.35 -9.52 30.92
C GLU A 455 -26.78 -8.52 29.84
N ARG A 456 -25.81 -7.84 29.21
CA ARG A 456 -26.10 -6.88 28.14
C ARG A 456 -26.72 -7.54 26.92
N TRP A 457 -26.21 -8.71 26.54
CA TRP A 457 -26.72 -9.45 25.40
C TRP A 457 -28.16 -9.93 25.60
N VAL A 458 -28.46 -10.50 26.78
CA VAL A 458 -29.82 -10.97 27.11
C VAL A 458 -30.82 -9.81 27.10
N LEU A 459 -30.45 -8.67 27.68
CA LEU A 459 -31.29 -7.47 27.66
C LEU A 459 -31.55 -6.99 26.23
N LEU A 460 -30.51 -6.90 25.39
CA LEU A 460 -30.64 -6.47 24.01
C LEU A 460 -31.52 -7.43 23.18
N LYS A 461 -31.33 -8.74 23.36
CA LYS A 461 -32.08 -9.80 22.68
C LYS A 461 -33.59 -9.73 22.98
N GLN A 462 -33.96 -9.36 24.21
CA GLN A 462 -35.36 -9.12 24.59
C GLN A 462 -35.87 -7.76 24.10
N TYR A 463 -35.00 -6.74 24.11
CA TYR A 463 -35.34 -5.37 23.75
C TYR A 463 -35.66 -5.19 22.26
N ILE A 464 -34.93 -5.86 21.36
CA ILE A 464 -35.12 -5.75 19.90
C ILE A 464 -36.56 -6.12 19.48
N PRO A 465 -37.11 -7.30 19.84
CA PRO A 465 -38.51 -7.64 19.54
C PRO A 465 -39.52 -6.68 20.21
N ALA A 466 -39.24 -6.26 21.45
CA ALA A 466 -40.11 -5.35 22.18
C ALA A 466 -40.26 -3.99 21.46
N CYS A 467 -39.16 -3.44 20.93
CA CYS A 467 -39.17 -2.19 20.17
C CYS A 467 -40.08 -2.25 18.93
N VAL A 468 -40.11 -3.39 18.23
CA VAL A 468 -41.03 -3.60 17.09
C VAL A 468 -42.48 -3.72 17.56
N GLY A 469 -42.71 -4.37 18.70
CA GLY A 469 -44.03 -4.41 19.36
C GLY A 469 -44.56 -3.02 19.74
N PHE A 470 -43.70 -2.12 20.22
CA PHE A 470 -44.08 -0.74 20.54
C PHE A 470 -44.37 0.08 19.28
N ARG A 471 -43.53 -0.01 18.24
CA ARG A 471 -43.78 0.70 16.97
C ARG A 471 -45.05 0.26 16.27
N SER A 472 -45.31 -1.04 16.20
CA SER A 472 -46.55 -1.55 15.59
C SER A 472 -47.80 -1.06 16.32
N ARG A 473 -47.75 -0.95 17.66
CA ARG A 473 -48.85 -0.34 18.45
C ARG A 473 -48.96 1.17 18.20
N GLU A 474 -47.86 1.90 18.11
CA GLU A 474 -47.85 3.34 17.84
C GLU A 474 -48.34 3.67 16.43
N GLU A 475 -47.96 2.87 15.42
CA GLU A 475 -48.49 2.97 14.05
C GLU A 475 -49.98 2.63 13.97
N VAL A 476 -50.44 1.64 14.74
CA VAL A 476 -51.87 1.32 14.87
C VAL A 476 -52.64 2.46 15.56
N MET A 477 -52.05 3.14 16.54
CA MET A 477 -52.66 4.32 17.17
C MET A 477 -52.60 5.58 16.28
N ARG A 478 -51.59 5.71 15.42
CA ARG A 478 -51.47 6.82 14.45
C ARG A 478 -52.31 6.62 13.19
N ARG A 479 -52.80 5.40 12.91
CA ARG A 479 -53.77 5.17 11.83
C ARG A 479 -55.10 5.84 12.22
N PRO A 480 -55.61 6.80 11.45
CA PRO A 480 -56.94 7.35 11.71
C PRO A 480 -57.96 6.22 11.64
N SER A 481 -58.90 6.25 12.58
CA SER A 481 -60.00 5.29 12.67
C SER A 481 -60.70 5.11 11.30
N PRO A 482 -61.02 3.87 10.88
CA PRO A 482 -61.77 3.63 9.64
C PRO A 482 -63.15 4.31 9.59
N ASN A 483 -63.62 4.86 10.73
CA ASN A 483 -64.89 5.56 10.83
C ASN A 483 -64.83 7.06 10.49
N GLU A 484 -63.66 7.62 10.19
CA GLU A 484 -63.58 8.98 9.63
C GLU A 484 -63.74 8.92 8.10
N LYS A 485 -65.00 8.94 7.66
CA LYS A 485 -65.41 9.18 6.27
C LYS A 485 -64.85 10.53 5.77
N GLY A 486 -63.60 10.55 5.31
CA GLY A 486 -62.98 11.77 4.78
C GLY A 486 -61.72 11.58 3.95
N TRP A 487 -61.04 10.42 3.99
CA TRP A 487 -59.71 10.30 3.40
C TRP A 487 -59.63 9.83 1.94
N LEU A 488 -60.74 9.39 1.34
CA LEU A 488 -60.76 8.90 -0.05
C LEU A 488 -60.64 9.99 -1.14
N LEU A 489 -60.46 11.27 -0.78
CA LEU A 489 -60.36 12.37 -1.75
C LEU A 489 -59.00 13.09 -1.80
N ARG A 490 -57.94 12.58 -1.16
CA ARG A 490 -56.59 13.20 -1.28
C ARG A 490 -55.45 12.28 -1.73
N VAL A 491 -55.74 11.05 -2.16
CA VAL A 491 -54.72 10.12 -2.70
C VAL A 491 -54.76 9.99 -4.23
N SER A 492 -55.68 10.67 -4.92
CA SER A 492 -55.77 10.66 -6.39
C SER A 492 -55.04 11.80 -7.10
N GLN A 493 -54.09 12.50 -6.44
CA GLN A 493 -53.32 13.57 -7.10
C GLN A 493 -51.79 13.48 -7.01
N ILE A 494 -51.22 12.35 -6.58
CA ILE A 494 -49.77 12.14 -6.72
C ILE A 494 -49.50 10.76 -7.32
N SER A 495 -49.79 10.64 -8.61
CA SER A 495 -49.12 9.67 -9.49
C SER A 495 -48.95 10.26 -10.89
N PHE A 496 -47.69 10.34 -11.31
CA PHE A 496 -47.18 10.40 -12.69
C PHE A 496 -47.43 11.65 -13.57
N CYS A 497 -46.41 12.50 -13.67
CA CYS A 497 -45.80 13.11 -14.89
C CYS A 497 -44.67 14.05 -14.40
N GLY A 498 -43.46 14.14 -14.94
CA GLY A 498 -42.87 13.61 -16.16
C GLY A 498 -41.37 13.90 -16.22
N PHE A 499 -40.78 13.41 -17.31
CA PHE A 499 -39.43 13.64 -17.81
C PHE A 499 -39.15 15.10 -18.22
N CYS A 500 -37.85 15.46 -18.21
CA CYS A 500 -37.13 16.48 -19.00
C CYS A 500 -37.06 17.97 -18.55
N THR A 501 -35.79 18.43 -18.49
CA THR A 501 -35.20 19.78 -18.81
C THR A 501 -35.67 20.98 -17.97
N ASP A 502 -34.79 21.82 -17.41
CA ASP A 502 -33.57 22.44 -17.96
C ASP A 502 -32.23 22.16 -17.26
#